data_AF-A0A223I049-F1
#
_entry.id   AF-A0A223I049-F1
#
_cell.length_a   1.000
_cell.length_b   1.000
_cell.length_c   1.000
_cell.angle_alpha   90.00
_cell.angle_beta   90.00
_cell.angle_gamma   90.00
#
_symmetry.space_group_name_H-M   'P 1'
#
loop_
_entity.id
_entity.type
_entity.pdbx_description
1 polymer ?
#
loop_
_entity_poly.entity_id
_entity_poly.type
_entity_poly.pdbx_seq_one_letter_code
_entity_poly.pdbx_strand_id
1 'polypeptide(L)'
;MHRRCLMFLLITIIVFSAGCNTVQNSQISLQRETQKDKVGDEEQGTTDRTKGIKKIELILDANGPYWNKVKPILIKDSKMINDIMSMIKESKPLIDESKISRMSGMARKNNKLVVTETDGNNKEIIFAYDTLYEVGYIEEEGRKVEPDYSFFRYIADLNEYTNPDTNIKQQVIQLFDKYNWTVDYRINTLKEKLPESLKHKAGEYPVKIYWAYNNELSKQIGLDFTDYLGKDVAVEIYRLREPLPEFMKPRRDARGIVIKYNDEIIGAYIDAGRHDSFACSLDRKSLKDITGKEWDGWIADYIDYEDELEIKLSKMEPEDIIREYFKALDKHDIKMV
;
A
#
# COMPACT_ATOMS: atom_id res chain seq x y z
N MET A 1 19.25 -35.66 4.78
CA MET A 1 19.93 -34.63 3.95
C MET A 1 19.24 -34.43 2.59
N HIS A 2 17.90 -34.62 2.50
CA HIS A 2 17.10 -34.43 1.27
C HIS A 2 15.78 -33.67 1.52
N ARG A 3 15.69 -32.88 2.61
CA ARG A 3 14.51 -32.05 2.93
C ARG A 3 14.55 -30.62 2.36
N ARG A 4 15.51 -30.31 1.48
CA ARG A 4 15.80 -28.92 1.06
C ARG A 4 15.56 -28.62 -0.43
N CYS A 5 15.08 -29.56 -1.24
CA CYS A 5 15.02 -29.37 -2.70
C CYS A 5 13.63 -29.12 -3.31
N LEU A 6 12.53 -29.10 -2.55
CA LEU A 6 11.19 -28.90 -3.13
C LEU A 6 10.44 -27.63 -2.69
N MET A 7 11.07 -26.76 -1.89
CA MET A 7 10.42 -25.55 -1.32
C MET A 7 10.61 -24.27 -2.14
N PHE A 8 11.12 -24.34 -3.37
CA PHE A 8 11.45 -23.14 -4.16
C PHE A 8 10.49 -22.85 -5.33
N LEU A 9 9.33 -23.50 -5.42
CA LEU A 9 8.38 -23.32 -6.53
C LEU A 9 7.08 -22.59 -6.17
N LEU A 10 7.00 -21.95 -5.00
CA LEU A 10 5.81 -21.23 -4.51
C LEU A 10 6.08 -19.74 -4.27
N ILE A 11 6.88 -19.11 -5.14
CA ILE A 11 7.04 -17.65 -5.18
C ILE A 11 6.84 -17.19 -6.61
N THR A 12 5.59 -17.18 -7.08
CA THR A 12 5.12 -16.28 -8.12
C THR A 12 3.60 -16.36 -8.22
N ILE A 13 2.93 -15.20 -8.17
CA ILE A 13 1.48 -14.96 -8.31
C ILE A 13 0.66 -15.11 -7.01
N ILE A 14 0.78 -14.13 -6.11
CA ILE A 14 -0.29 -13.74 -5.19
C ILE A 14 -0.86 -12.39 -5.68
N VAL A 15 -1.67 -12.41 -6.75
CA VAL A 15 -2.70 -11.41 -7.06
C VAL A 15 -3.74 -12.10 -7.95
N PHE A 16 -5.03 -12.02 -7.59
CA PHE A 16 -6.20 -11.75 -8.45
C PHE A 16 -7.46 -12.43 -7.90
N SER A 17 -8.36 -11.64 -7.29
CA SER A 17 -9.76 -11.47 -7.76
C SER A 17 -10.67 -10.80 -6.71
N ALA A 18 -10.71 -9.47 -6.72
CA ALA A 18 -11.88 -8.65 -6.31
C ALA A 18 -11.58 -7.19 -6.72
N GLY A 19 -12.36 -6.47 -7.52
CA GLY A 19 -13.50 -6.84 -8.34
C GLY A 19 -13.61 -5.84 -9.49
N CYS A 20 -13.75 -6.35 -10.71
CA CYS A 20 -14.61 -5.69 -11.70
C CYS A 20 -16.02 -6.16 -11.38
N ASN A 21 -16.89 -5.28 -10.90
CA ASN A 21 -18.32 -5.29 -11.22
C ASN A 21 -18.96 -3.98 -10.76
N THR A 22 -19.41 -3.25 -11.78
CA THR A 22 -20.52 -2.28 -11.84
C THR A 22 -21.27 -1.98 -10.53
N VAL A 23 -21.14 -0.71 -10.14
CA VAL A 23 -21.99 0.02 -9.19
C VAL A 23 -23.46 -0.07 -9.62
N GLN A 24 -24.31 -0.67 -8.77
CA GLN A 24 -25.75 -0.43 -8.79
C GLN A 24 -26.09 0.61 -7.72
N ASN A 25 -26.59 1.75 -8.19
CA ASN A 25 -27.16 2.83 -7.38
C ASN A 25 -28.26 2.29 -6.45
N SER A 26 -28.15 2.61 -5.17
CA SER A 26 -29.33 2.82 -4.34
C SER A 26 -29.14 4.10 -3.52
N GLN A 27 -29.95 5.10 -3.87
CA GLN A 27 -30.14 6.31 -3.10
C GLN A 27 -30.89 5.94 -1.82
N ILE A 28 -30.31 6.23 -0.66
CA ILE A 28 -31.10 6.44 0.56
C ILE A 28 -30.64 7.76 1.17
N SER A 29 -31.52 8.75 1.04
CA SER A 29 -31.45 10.05 1.70
C SER A 29 -31.71 9.89 3.20
N LEU A 30 -30.85 10.47 4.04
CA LEU A 30 -31.21 10.83 5.40
C LEU A 30 -30.67 12.23 5.73
N GLN A 31 -31.59 13.18 5.76
CA GLN A 31 -31.45 14.47 6.41
C GLN A 31 -31.58 14.30 7.93
N ARG A 32 -30.64 14.88 8.69
CA ARG A 32 -30.89 15.78 9.83
C ARG A 32 -29.55 16.20 10.41
N GLU A 33 -29.19 17.47 10.28
CA GLU A 33 -29.49 18.59 11.18
C GLU A 33 -28.33 18.85 12.14
N THR A 34 -27.93 20.12 12.07
CA THR A 34 -26.75 20.74 12.61
C THR A 34 -26.89 20.95 14.10
N GLN A 35 -25.84 20.72 14.87
CA GLN A 35 -25.61 21.52 16.07
C GLN A 35 -24.12 21.81 16.22
N LYS A 36 -23.80 23.10 16.08
CA LYS A 36 -22.52 23.72 16.38
C LYS A 36 -22.27 23.59 17.89
N ASP A 37 -21.07 23.19 18.26
CA ASP A 37 -20.42 23.76 19.43
C ASP A 37 -19.01 24.21 19.09
N LYS A 38 -18.75 25.47 19.44
CA LYS A 38 -17.48 26.18 19.29
C LYS A 38 -16.65 25.90 20.53
N VAL A 39 -15.44 25.38 20.36
CA VAL A 39 -14.35 25.60 21.32
C VAL A 39 -13.13 25.95 20.49
N GLY A 40 -12.62 27.16 20.72
CA GLY A 40 -11.40 27.65 20.08
C GLY A 40 -10.18 27.17 20.85
N ASP A 41 -9.09 27.02 20.13
CA ASP A 41 -7.75 27.15 20.67
C ASP A 41 -6.83 27.71 19.58
N GLU A 42 -5.80 28.38 20.07
CA GLU A 42 -5.17 29.58 19.53
C GLU A 42 -4.28 29.34 18.28
N GLU A 43 -4.45 30.21 17.28
CA GLU A 43 -3.55 30.34 16.14
C GLU A 43 -2.20 30.94 16.60
N GLN A 44 -1.13 30.15 16.57
CA GLN A 44 0.22 30.69 16.46
C GLN A 44 0.62 30.78 14.98
N GLY A 45 0.81 32.02 14.54
CA GLY A 45 1.00 32.40 13.15
C GLY A 45 2.28 31.85 12.52
N THR A 46 2.09 31.06 11.48
CA THR A 46 2.94 31.09 10.29
C THR A 46 2.02 31.41 9.12
N THR A 47 2.37 32.41 8.31
CA THR A 47 1.60 32.81 7.12
C THR A 47 1.49 31.62 6.17
N ASP A 48 0.34 30.97 6.22
CA ASP A 48 0.05 29.72 5.53
C ASP A 48 -0.25 30.02 4.05
N ARG A 49 0.79 29.98 3.21
CA ARG A 49 0.68 30.15 1.75
C ARG A 49 -0.24 29.10 1.08
N THR A 50 -0.71 28.10 1.82
CA THR A 50 -1.65 27.09 1.29
C THR A 50 -3.12 27.55 1.31
N LYS A 51 -3.49 28.51 2.18
CA LYS A 51 -4.87 29.07 2.26
C LYS A 51 -5.32 29.78 0.97
N GLY A 52 -4.42 30.00 0.01
CA GLY A 52 -4.68 30.68 -1.26
C GLY A 52 -4.87 29.77 -2.48
N ILE A 53 -4.72 28.44 -2.37
CA ILE A 53 -4.72 27.53 -3.52
C ILE A 53 -6.10 26.89 -3.69
N LYS A 54 -6.66 27.00 -4.91
CA LYS A 54 -7.99 26.48 -5.26
C LYS A 54 -7.94 25.05 -5.80
N LYS A 55 -6.94 24.73 -6.63
CA LYS A 55 -6.76 23.41 -7.24
C LYS A 55 -5.32 23.21 -7.72
N ILE A 56 -4.93 21.95 -7.89
CA ILE A 56 -3.72 21.54 -8.58
C ILE A 56 -4.11 20.57 -9.70
N GLU A 57 -3.60 20.81 -10.91
CA GLU A 57 -3.69 19.86 -12.03
C GLU A 57 -2.34 19.18 -12.21
N LEU A 58 -2.31 17.86 -12.01
CA LEU A 58 -1.15 17.01 -12.22
C LEU A 58 -1.18 16.45 -13.64
N ILE A 59 -0.14 16.75 -14.41
CA ILE A 59 0.02 16.32 -15.80
C ILE A 59 1.32 15.52 -15.89
N LEU A 60 1.18 14.22 -16.11
CA LEU A 60 2.31 13.32 -16.31
C LEU A 60 2.63 13.18 -17.80
N ASP A 61 3.89 12.96 -18.14
CA ASP A 61 4.32 12.80 -19.53
C ASP A 61 3.70 11.54 -20.15
N ALA A 62 2.97 11.74 -21.26
CA ALA A 62 2.30 10.70 -22.02
C ALA A 62 3.27 9.77 -22.76
N ASN A 63 4.55 10.14 -22.88
CA ASN A 63 5.61 9.30 -23.47
C ASN A 63 6.35 8.45 -22.42
N GLY A 64 5.90 8.48 -21.16
CA GLY A 64 6.42 7.60 -20.12
C GLY A 64 6.09 6.11 -20.38
N PRO A 65 6.76 5.17 -19.69
CA PRO A 65 6.64 3.73 -19.95
C PRO A 65 5.26 3.09 -19.66
N TYR A 66 4.25 3.88 -19.25
CA TYR A 66 2.89 3.41 -19.01
C TYR A 66 1.94 3.83 -20.14
N TRP A 67 1.46 2.81 -20.84
CA TRP A 67 0.73 2.79 -22.11
C TRP A 67 -0.71 3.32 -22.05
N ASN A 68 -1.00 4.41 -21.33
CA ASN A 68 -2.33 5.01 -21.32
C ASN A 68 -2.25 6.52 -21.55
N LYS A 69 -3.24 7.07 -22.28
CA LYS A 69 -3.46 8.52 -22.36
C LYS A 69 -3.67 9.05 -20.94
N VAL A 70 -2.62 9.53 -20.29
CA VAL A 70 -2.72 10.05 -18.92
C VAL A 70 -3.54 11.33 -18.99
N LYS A 71 -4.79 11.25 -18.54
CA LYS A 71 -5.61 12.45 -18.36
C LYS A 71 -5.02 13.24 -17.19
N PRO A 72 -5.04 14.59 -17.25
CA PRO A 72 -4.68 15.40 -16.10
C PRO A 72 -5.49 14.97 -14.86
N ILE A 73 -4.80 14.80 -13.74
CA ILE A 73 -5.41 14.48 -12.45
C ILE A 73 -5.73 15.80 -11.75
N LEU A 74 -7.00 16.01 -11.43
CA LEU A 74 -7.47 17.25 -10.82
C LEU A 74 -7.62 17.08 -9.30
N ILE A 75 -6.84 17.84 -8.56
CA ILE A 75 -6.78 17.81 -7.09
C ILE A 75 -7.45 19.07 -6.56
N LYS A 76 -8.52 18.90 -5.77
CA LYS A 76 -9.26 19.99 -5.10
C LYS A 76 -9.34 19.81 -3.59
N ASP A 77 -8.96 18.64 -3.10
CA ASP A 77 -8.95 18.35 -1.67
C ASP A 77 -7.88 19.20 -0.98
N SER A 78 -8.28 19.93 0.06
CA SER A 78 -7.39 20.87 0.75
C SER A 78 -6.24 20.17 1.47
N LYS A 79 -6.46 18.97 2.03
CA LYS A 79 -5.38 18.22 2.69
C LYS A 79 -4.34 17.80 1.65
N MET A 80 -4.78 17.24 0.52
CA MET A 80 -3.86 16.84 -0.55
C MET A 80 -3.07 18.02 -1.12
N ILE A 81 -3.74 19.16 -1.33
CA ILE A 81 -3.08 20.40 -1.75
C ILE A 81 -2.01 20.80 -0.72
N ASN A 82 -2.35 20.81 0.57
CA ASN A 82 -1.42 21.17 1.63
C ASN A 82 -0.24 20.21 1.71
N ASP A 83 -0.48 18.90 1.61
CA ASP A 83 0.56 17.87 1.62
C ASP A 83 1.55 18.07 0.45
N ILE A 84 1.04 18.25 -0.78
CA ILE A 84 1.87 18.52 -1.97
C ILE A 84 2.69 19.79 -1.77
N MET A 85 2.05 20.89 -1.38
CA MET A 85 2.74 22.17 -1.25
C MET A 85 3.73 22.22 -0.09
N SER A 86 3.50 21.48 1.00
CA SER A 86 4.47 21.34 2.10
C SER A 86 5.72 20.60 1.63
N MET A 87 5.54 19.46 0.93
CA MET A 87 6.66 18.71 0.38
C MET A 87 7.50 19.54 -0.62
N ILE A 88 6.86 20.37 -1.44
CA ILE A 88 7.56 21.31 -2.33
C ILE A 88 8.32 22.37 -1.51
N LYS A 89 7.68 22.97 -0.50
CA LYS A 89 8.28 24.02 0.35
C LYS A 89 9.49 23.54 1.14
N GLU A 90 9.49 22.28 1.56
CA GLU A 90 10.58 21.63 2.31
C GLU A 90 11.77 21.22 1.42
N SER A 91 11.67 21.44 0.10
CA SER A 91 12.74 21.12 -0.85
C SER A 91 14.03 21.89 -0.54
N LYS A 92 15.16 21.22 -0.76
CA LYS A 92 16.49 21.82 -0.62
C LYS A 92 16.97 22.35 -1.97
N PRO A 93 17.83 23.38 -2.02
CA PRO A 93 18.48 23.77 -3.27
C PRO A 93 19.22 22.58 -3.89
N LEU A 94 19.08 22.38 -5.20
CA LEU A 94 19.84 21.35 -5.90
C LEU A 94 21.28 21.86 -6.12
N ILE A 95 22.20 21.46 -5.24
CA ILE A 95 23.60 21.92 -5.27
C ILE A 95 24.44 21.10 -6.26
N ASP A 96 24.09 19.83 -6.47
CA ASP A 96 24.82 18.91 -7.34
C ASP A 96 23.93 18.43 -8.50
N GLU A 97 24.02 19.13 -9.63
CA GLU A 97 23.29 18.78 -10.85
C GLU A 97 23.78 17.47 -11.49
N SER A 98 24.96 16.93 -11.10
CA SER A 98 25.41 15.63 -11.60
C SER A 98 24.48 14.50 -11.17
N LYS A 99 23.69 14.67 -10.10
CA LYS A 99 22.61 13.73 -9.75
C LYS A 99 21.58 13.57 -10.87
N ILE A 100 21.33 14.63 -11.65
CA ILE A 100 20.39 14.57 -12.79
C ILE A 100 20.95 13.67 -13.89
N SER A 101 22.27 13.66 -14.12
CA SER A 101 22.87 12.80 -15.15
C SER A 101 22.82 11.31 -14.78
N ARG A 102 22.56 10.98 -13.50
CA ARG A 102 22.33 9.61 -13.02
C ARG A 102 20.92 9.09 -13.32
N MET A 103 19.99 9.96 -13.74
CA MET A 103 18.67 9.51 -14.16
C MET A 103 18.78 8.50 -15.31
N SER A 104 18.20 7.33 -15.12
CA SER A 104 18.14 6.26 -16.11
C SER A 104 17.31 6.67 -17.33
N GLY A 105 17.37 5.83 -18.38
CA GLY A 105 16.49 5.97 -19.54
C GLY A 105 14.99 5.82 -19.22
N MET A 106 14.64 5.31 -18.02
CA MET A 106 13.26 5.14 -17.56
C MET A 106 12.75 6.30 -16.69
N ALA A 107 13.58 7.33 -16.47
CA ALA A 107 13.20 8.50 -15.70
C ALA A 107 11.99 9.21 -16.31
N ARG A 108 11.04 9.61 -15.46
CA ARG A 108 9.84 10.36 -15.85
C ARG A 108 10.20 11.83 -15.89
N LYS A 109 10.26 12.40 -17.10
CA LYS A 109 10.62 13.80 -17.36
C LYS A 109 9.37 14.58 -17.80
N ASN A 110 9.46 15.90 -17.90
CA ASN A 110 8.41 16.78 -18.44
C ASN A 110 7.05 16.69 -17.73
N ASN A 111 7.02 16.23 -16.47
CA ASN A 111 5.79 16.27 -15.69
C ASN A 111 5.58 17.69 -15.17
N LYS A 112 4.33 18.07 -14.93
CA LYS A 112 4.01 19.38 -14.37
C LYS A 112 2.83 19.37 -13.42
N LEU A 113 2.90 20.28 -12.47
CA LEU A 113 1.77 20.71 -11.65
C LEU A 113 1.36 22.11 -12.13
N VAL A 114 0.07 22.30 -12.41
CA VAL A 114 -0.52 23.61 -12.63
C VAL A 114 -1.31 23.97 -11.37
N VAL A 115 -0.77 24.89 -10.58
CA VAL A 115 -1.37 25.36 -9.33
C VAL A 115 -2.22 26.58 -9.66
N THR A 116 -3.53 26.51 -9.40
CA THR A 116 -4.44 27.64 -9.56
C THR A 116 -4.76 28.23 -8.19
N GLU A 117 -4.43 29.50 -8.02
CA GLU A 117 -4.74 30.29 -6.84
C GLU A 117 -6.21 30.74 -6.83
N THR A 118 -6.68 31.20 -5.67
CA THR A 118 -8.06 31.66 -5.46
C THR A 118 -8.41 32.92 -6.23
N ASP A 119 -7.43 33.76 -6.54
CA ASP A 119 -7.55 34.95 -7.38
C ASP A 119 -7.55 34.64 -8.89
N GLY A 120 -7.32 33.37 -9.27
CA GLY A 120 -7.28 32.91 -10.64
C GLY A 120 -5.89 32.88 -11.28
N ASN A 121 -4.83 33.31 -10.56
CA ASN A 121 -3.46 33.18 -11.03
C ASN A 121 -3.06 31.70 -11.13
N ASN A 122 -2.27 31.37 -12.15
CA ASN A 122 -1.76 30.03 -12.37
C ASN A 122 -0.23 30.03 -12.27
N LYS A 123 0.31 29.08 -11.51
CA LYS A 123 1.73 28.79 -11.43
C LYS A 123 2.01 27.40 -11.99
N GLU A 124 2.98 27.30 -12.90
CA GLU A 124 3.46 26.02 -13.39
C GLU A 124 4.72 25.61 -12.63
N ILE A 125 4.74 24.36 -12.19
CA ILE A 125 5.87 23.72 -11.51
C ILE A 125 6.24 22.47 -12.32
N ILE A 126 7.45 22.42 -12.85
CA ILE A 126 7.93 21.28 -13.65
C ILE A 126 8.68 20.32 -12.72
N PHE A 127 8.59 19.02 -12.97
CA PHE A 127 9.37 18.06 -12.20
C PHE A 127 9.76 16.81 -12.99
N ALA A 128 10.87 16.21 -12.57
CA ALA A 128 11.37 14.96 -13.13
C ALA A 128 11.91 14.05 -12.03
N TYR A 129 11.77 12.75 -12.20
CA TYR A 129 12.24 11.77 -11.22
C TYR A 129 12.53 10.40 -11.83
N ASP A 130 13.35 9.65 -11.12
CA ASP A 130 13.74 8.29 -11.44
C ASP A 130 13.51 7.40 -10.22
N THR A 131 12.74 6.32 -10.40
CA THR A 131 12.36 5.35 -9.36
C THR A 131 13.46 4.36 -9.01
N LEU A 132 14.37 4.08 -9.95
CA LEU A 132 15.46 3.12 -9.74
C LEU A 132 16.54 3.70 -8.82
N TYR A 133 16.89 4.97 -9.01
CA TYR A 133 17.96 5.63 -8.24
C TYR A 133 17.45 6.58 -7.15
N GLU A 134 16.14 6.73 -7.01
CA GLU A 134 15.50 7.67 -6.07
C GLU A 134 16.04 9.10 -6.19
N VAL A 135 16.24 9.56 -7.43
CA VAL A 135 16.67 10.93 -7.73
C VAL A 135 15.55 11.68 -8.42
N GLY A 136 15.40 12.97 -8.11
CA GLY A 136 14.41 13.82 -8.75
C GLY A 136 14.62 15.28 -8.40
N TYR A 137 14.00 16.16 -9.17
CA TYR A 137 14.00 17.59 -8.92
C TYR A 137 12.66 18.21 -9.31
N ILE A 138 12.42 19.39 -8.73
CA ILE A 138 11.38 20.32 -9.09
C ILE A 138 12.06 21.56 -9.68
N GLU A 139 11.48 22.12 -10.73
CA GLU A 139 11.91 23.38 -11.33
C GLU A 139 10.77 24.41 -11.27
N GLU A 140 11.08 25.55 -10.64
CA GLU A 140 10.16 26.65 -10.45
C GLU A 140 10.90 27.97 -10.73
N GLU A 141 10.37 28.78 -11.66
CA GLU A 141 10.95 30.08 -12.05
C GLU A 141 12.45 30.00 -12.43
N GLY A 142 12.85 28.89 -13.08
CA GLY A 142 14.22 28.62 -13.50
C GLY A 142 15.18 28.17 -12.38
N ARG A 143 14.67 27.97 -11.14
CA ARG A 143 15.42 27.40 -10.02
C ARG A 143 15.06 25.94 -9.83
N LYS A 144 16.08 25.08 -9.68
CA LYS A 144 15.91 23.66 -9.37
C LYS A 144 16.09 23.39 -7.87
N VAL A 145 15.16 22.63 -7.32
CA VAL A 145 15.16 22.18 -5.93
C VAL A 145 14.93 20.67 -5.86
N GLU A 146 15.44 20.05 -4.80
CA GLU A 146 15.37 18.62 -4.52
C GLU A 146 14.40 18.40 -3.33
N PRO A 147 13.14 17.97 -3.58
CA PRO A 147 12.24 17.54 -2.51
C PRO A 147 12.71 16.21 -1.93
N ASP A 148 12.16 15.83 -0.77
CA ASP A 148 12.26 14.44 -0.32
C ASP A 148 11.61 13.50 -1.35
N TYR A 149 12.17 12.30 -1.52
CA TYR A 149 11.70 11.37 -2.56
C TYR A 149 10.24 10.91 -2.34
N SER A 150 9.72 11.00 -1.10
CA SER A 150 8.31 10.78 -0.80
C SER A 150 7.35 11.65 -1.62
N PHE A 151 7.77 12.84 -2.06
CA PHE A 151 7.00 13.66 -3.01
C PHE A 151 6.72 12.93 -4.32
N PHE A 152 7.75 12.35 -4.93
CA PHE A 152 7.61 11.68 -6.22
C PHE A 152 6.79 10.40 -6.11
N ARG A 153 6.94 9.65 -5.01
CA ARG A 153 6.06 8.53 -4.66
C ARG A 153 4.61 8.97 -4.55
N TYR A 154 4.34 10.03 -3.78
CA TYR A 154 3.00 10.56 -3.58
C TYR A 154 2.33 10.91 -4.91
N ILE A 155 3.03 11.64 -5.76
CA ILE A 155 2.52 12.05 -7.07
C ILE A 155 2.31 10.85 -8.01
N ALA A 156 3.21 9.86 -7.98
CA ALA A 156 3.07 8.63 -8.75
C ALA A 156 1.83 7.82 -8.30
N ASP A 157 1.60 7.72 -6.99
CA ASP A 157 0.47 7.00 -6.41
C ASP A 157 -0.88 7.58 -6.83
N LEU A 158 -0.99 8.89 -7.05
CA LEU A 158 -2.23 9.52 -7.52
C LEU A 158 -2.66 9.07 -8.92
N ASN A 159 -1.73 8.56 -9.73
CA ASN A 159 -2.06 7.96 -11.02
C ASN A 159 -2.57 6.53 -10.88
N GLU A 160 -2.20 5.82 -9.81
CA GLU A 160 -2.68 4.47 -9.51
C GLU A 160 -4.02 4.50 -8.74
N TYR A 161 -4.10 5.33 -7.70
CA TYR A 161 -5.25 5.45 -6.81
C TYR A 161 -6.13 6.62 -7.22
N THR A 162 -7.11 6.34 -8.09
CA THR A 162 -7.91 7.36 -8.77
C THR A 162 -9.01 8.02 -7.91
N ASN A 163 -9.26 7.54 -6.69
CA ASN A 163 -10.26 8.11 -5.78
C ASN A 163 -9.75 8.11 -4.32
N PRO A 164 -8.71 8.91 -4.01
CA PRO A 164 -8.17 9.01 -2.66
C PRO A 164 -9.18 9.68 -1.73
N ASP A 165 -9.34 9.14 -0.53
CA ASP A 165 -10.22 9.70 0.51
C ASP A 165 -9.41 10.18 1.72
N THR A 166 -9.40 11.49 1.92
CA THR A 166 -8.67 12.17 3.00
C THR A 166 -9.45 12.22 4.31
N ASN A 167 -10.73 11.81 4.33
CA ASN A 167 -11.56 11.78 5.53
C ASN A 167 -11.25 10.52 6.36
N ILE A 168 -10.12 10.56 7.08
CA ILE A 168 -9.63 9.44 7.88
C ILE A 168 -10.10 9.59 9.33
N LYS A 169 -10.68 8.51 9.89
CA LYS A 169 -11.08 8.49 11.31
C LYS A 169 -9.87 8.73 12.22
N GLN A 170 -10.03 9.55 13.27
CA GLN A 170 -8.96 9.92 14.19
C GLN A 170 -8.24 8.72 14.82
N GLN A 171 -8.97 7.65 15.17
CA GLN A 171 -8.38 6.43 15.74
C GLN A 171 -7.35 5.77 14.81
N VAL A 172 -7.52 5.89 13.50
CA VAL A 172 -6.57 5.36 12.50
C VAL A 172 -5.33 6.24 12.45
N ILE A 173 -5.51 7.56 12.42
CA ILE A 173 -4.41 8.53 12.45
C ILE A 173 -3.55 8.29 13.70
N GLN A 174 -4.18 8.19 14.88
CA GLN A 174 -3.50 7.92 16.14
C GLN A 174 -2.76 6.58 16.17
N LEU A 175 -3.35 5.52 15.59
CA LEU A 175 -2.72 4.22 15.51
C LEU A 175 -1.41 4.29 14.70
N PHE A 176 -1.43 4.89 13.52
CA PHE A 176 -0.24 4.98 12.67
C PHE A 176 0.80 5.97 13.21
N ASP A 177 0.35 7.12 13.74
CA ASP A 177 1.21 8.14 14.33
C ASP A 177 2.02 7.60 15.52
N LYS A 178 1.41 6.75 16.37
CA LYS A 178 2.10 6.04 17.46
C LYS A 178 3.36 5.29 17.01
N TYR A 179 3.42 4.87 15.75
CA TYR A 179 4.54 4.14 15.15
C TYR A 179 5.31 4.96 14.09
N ASN A 180 5.15 6.28 14.10
CA ASN A 180 5.80 7.22 13.18
C ASN A 180 5.47 6.94 11.70
N TRP A 181 4.19 6.67 11.43
CA TRP A 181 3.66 6.60 10.06
C TRP A 181 2.67 7.74 9.83
N THR A 182 2.90 8.50 8.76
CA THR A 182 1.97 9.54 8.32
C THR A 182 0.98 8.95 7.33
N VAL A 183 -0.31 9.03 7.66
CA VAL A 183 -1.39 8.58 6.79
C VAL A 183 -1.82 9.71 5.86
N ASP A 184 -1.69 9.51 4.56
CA ASP A 184 -2.05 10.55 3.59
C ASP A 184 -3.53 10.52 3.21
N TYR A 185 -4.00 9.34 2.79
CA TYR A 185 -5.38 9.11 2.40
C TYR A 185 -5.69 7.61 2.44
N ARG A 186 -6.98 7.29 2.55
CA ARG A 186 -7.51 5.95 2.33
C ARG A 186 -7.55 5.68 0.83
N ILE A 187 -6.95 4.57 0.43
CA ILE A 187 -6.94 4.08 -0.95
C ILE A 187 -8.26 3.35 -1.24
N ASN A 188 -8.69 2.45 -0.35
CA ASN A 188 -9.89 1.65 -0.55
C ASN A 188 -10.43 1.07 0.77
N THR A 189 -11.65 0.56 0.72
CA THR A 189 -12.27 -0.26 1.77
C THR A 189 -12.86 -1.51 1.14
N LEU A 190 -12.47 -2.67 1.64
CA LEU A 190 -12.94 -3.98 1.21
C LEU A 190 -13.77 -4.63 2.31
N LYS A 191 -14.70 -5.49 1.91
CA LYS A 191 -15.38 -6.42 2.83
C LYS A 191 -14.78 -7.80 2.59
N GLU A 192 -14.28 -8.40 3.64
CA GLU A 192 -13.61 -9.70 3.59
C GLU A 192 -14.18 -10.61 4.67
N LYS A 193 -14.26 -11.91 4.40
CA LYS A 193 -14.55 -12.91 5.43
C LYS A 193 -13.24 -13.53 5.89
N LEU A 194 -12.90 -13.38 7.17
CA LEU A 194 -11.73 -14.06 7.73
C LEU A 194 -11.92 -15.58 7.65
N PRO A 195 -10.85 -16.36 7.39
CA PRO A 195 -10.98 -17.80 7.27
C PRO A 195 -11.44 -18.40 8.61
N GLU A 196 -12.15 -19.52 8.57
CA GLU A 196 -12.63 -20.21 9.77
C GLU A 196 -11.47 -20.77 10.62
N SER A 197 -10.31 -21.00 10.00
CA SER A 197 -9.08 -21.40 10.67
C SER A 197 -7.87 -20.90 9.90
N LEU A 198 -6.73 -20.80 10.57
CA LEU A 198 -5.45 -20.45 9.95
C LEU A 198 -4.66 -21.68 9.45
N LYS A 199 -5.22 -22.89 9.61
CA LYS A 199 -4.61 -24.14 9.14
C LYS A 199 -4.85 -24.35 7.65
N HIS A 200 -3.77 -24.31 6.88
CA HIS A 200 -3.75 -24.42 5.44
C HIS A 200 -3.66 -25.88 4.98
N LYS A 201 -4.51 -26.24 4.03
CA LYS A 201 -4.56 -27.59 3.44
C LYS A 201 -3.84 -27.63 2.11
N ALA A 202 -3.30 -28.79 1.75
CA ALA A 202 -2.73 -29.00 0.42
C ALA A 202 -3.79 -28.73 -0.68
N GLY A 203 -3.40 -28.04 -1.75
CA GLY A 203 -4.30 -27.67 -2.85
C GLY A 203 -5.27 -26.53 -2.55
N GLU A 204 -5.22 -25.93 -1.35
CA GLU A 204 -5.97 -24.73 -1.03
C GLU A 204 -5.23 -23.49 -1.57
N TYR A 205 -5.96 -22.43 -1.92
CA TYR A 205 -5.32 -21.14 -2.17
C TYR A 205 -4.73 -20.60 -0.84
N PRO A 206 -3.51 -20.01 -0.81
CA PRO A 206 -2.78 -19.71 0.44
C PRO A 206 -3.32 -18.50 1.22
N VAL A 207 -4.64 -18.24 1.17
CA VAL A 207 -5.29 -17.13 1.89
C VAL A 207 -5.12 -17.27 3.40
N LYS A 208 -5.13 -18.51 3.93
CA LYS A 208 -4.94 -18.75 5.36
C LYS A 208 -3.52 -18.43 5.83
N ILE A 209 -2.51 -18.73 5.01
CA ILE A 209 -1.12 -18.35 5.29
C ILE A 209 -1.00 -16.83 5.28
N TYR A 210 -1.66 -16.15 4.33
CA TYR A 210 -1.69 -14.70 4.30
C TYR A 210 -2.26 -14.10 5.60
N TRP A 211 -3.42 -14.58 6.05
CA TRP A 211 -4.03 -14.09 7.29
C TRP A 211 -3.22 -14.47 8.52
N ALA A 212 -2.64 -15.67 8.56
CA ALA A 212 -1.76 -16.10 9.65
C ALA A 212 -0.55 -15.16 9.79
N TYR A 213 0.12 -14.87 8.68
CA TYR A 213 1.29 -13.99 8.64
C TYR A 213 0.95 -12.60 9.17
N ASN A 214 -0.12 -12.01 8.64
CA ASN A 214 -0.51 -10.64 9.02
C ASN A 214 -1.09 -10.57 10.44
N ASN A 215 -1.56 -11.70 11.00
CA ASN A 215 -1.95 -11.78 12.41
C ASN A 215 -0.71 -11.69 13.32
N GLU A 216 0.41 -12.32 12.95
CA GLU A 216 1.67 -12.16 13.72
C GLU A 216 2.12 -10.69 13.74
N LEU A 217 2.02 -10.01 12.59
CA LEU A 217 2.34 -8.59 12.49
C LEU A 217 1.42 -7.70 13.34
N SER A 218 0.13 -8.06 13.40
CA SER A 218 -0.85 -7.36 14.25
C SER A 218 -0.59 -7.63 15.74
N LYS A 219 -0.28 -8.88 16.12
CA LYS A 219 0.01 -9.29 17.50
C LYS A 219 1.19 -8.53 18.07
N GLN A 220 2.20 -8.27 17.24
CA GLN A 220 3.37 -7.48 17.63
C GLN A 220 3.02 -6.08 18.15
N ILE A 221 1.91 -5.50 17.69
CA ILE A 221 1.44 -4.17 18.13
C ILE A 221 0.27 -4.23 19.12
N GLY A 222 -0.02 -5.43 19.65
CA GLY A 222 -1.06 -5.65 20.65
C GLY A 222 -2.48 -5.84 20.07
N LEU A 223 -2.59 -6.10 18.77
CA LEU A 223 -3.87 -6.43 18.12
C LEU A 223 -3.90 -7.92 17.76
N ASP A 224 -5.00 -8.61 18.00
CA ASP A 224 -5.12 -10.03 17.66
C ASP A 224 -6.51 -10.29 17.08
N PHE A 225 -6.57 -10.72 15.83
CA PHE A 225 -7.84 -11.00 15.17
C PHE A 225 -8.21 -12.50 15.18
N THR A 226 -7.53 -13.33 15.98
CA THR A 226 -7.82 -14.77 16.10
C THR A 226 -9.27 -15.03 16.55
N ASP A 227 -9.80 -14.23 17.48
CA ASP A 227 -11.17 -14.39 17.99
C ASP A 227 -12.25 -13.98 16.96
N TYR A 228 -11.84 -13.41 15.83
CA TYR A 228 -12.69 -12.94 14.75
C TYR A 228 -12.62 -13.82 13.50
N LEU A 229 -11.92 -14.97 13.57
CA LEU A 229 -11.93 -15.96 12.49
C LEU A 229 -13.37 -16.39 12.15
N GLY A 230 -13.64 -16.59 10.86
CA GLY A 230 -14.98 -16.87 10.34
C GLY A 230 -15.94 -15.67 10.30
N LYS A 231 -15.54 -14.47 10.77
CA LYS A 231 -16.37 -13.26 10.72
C LYS A 231 -16.14 -12.44 9.46
N ASP A 232 -17.18 -11.73 9.05
CA ASP A 232 -17.08 -10.65 8.05
C ASP A 232 -16.46 -9.41 8.70
N VAL A 233 -15.43 -8.86 8.06
CA VAL A 233 -14.66 -7.70 8.50
C VAL A 233 -14.56 -6.65 7.39
N ALA A 234 -14.30 -5.41 7.77
CA ALA A 234 -13.91 -4.36 6.85
C ALA A 234 -12.39 -4.20 6.84
N VAL A 235 -11.78 -4.18 5.67
CA VAL A 235 -10.34 -3.96 5.49
C VAL A 235 -10.14 -2.61 4.82
N GLU A 236 -9.52 -1.67 5.53
CA GLU A 236 -9.17 -0.37 5.01
C GLU A 236 -7.69 -0.32 4.63
N ILE A 237 -7.42 0.20 3.43
CA ILE A 237 -6.08 0.30 2.87
C ILE A 237 -5.72 1.78 2.80
N TYR A 238 -4.56 2.14 3.33
CA TYR A 238 -4.09 3.52 3.43
C TYR A 238 -2.75 3.71 2.75
N ARG A 239 -2.56 4.87 2.12
CA ARG A 239 -1.26 5.28 1.61
C ARG A 239 -0.44 5.91 2.74
N LEU A 240 0.80 5.46 2.92
CA LEU A 240 1.70 5.97 3.96
C LEU A 240 2.82 6.83 3.36
N ARG A 241 3.28 7.85 4.08
CA ARG A 241 4.34 8.77 3.66
C ARG A 241 5.70 8.12 3.61
N GLU A 242 6.07 7.50 4.70
CA GLU A 242 7.39 6.94 4.91
C GLU A 242 7.57 5.68 4.05
N PRO A 243 8.80 5.38 3.63
CA PRO A 243 9.08 4.14 2.92
C PRO A 243 9.10 2.94 3.87
N LEU A 244 9.03 1.75 3.29
CA LEU A 244 9.34 0.51 3.97
C LEU A 244 10.75 0.54 4.59
N PRO A 245 10.97 -0.22 5.68
CA PRO A 245 12.29 -0.33 6.31
C PRO A 245 13.39 -0.83 5.36
N GLU A 246 14.65 -0.57 5.72
CA GLU A 246 15.82 -0.90 4.91
C GLU A 246 15.91 -2.38 4.49
N PHE A 247 15.53 -3.31 5.38
CA PHE A 247 15.56 -4.75 5.10
C PHE A 247 14.57 -5.19 4.01
N MET A 248 13.63 -4.31 3.62
CA MET A 248 12.65 -4.58 2.57
C MET A 248 13.13 -4.18 1.18
N LYS A 249 14.29 -3.50 1.07
CA LYS A 249 14.86 -3.13 -0.22
C LYS A 249 14.95 -4.34 -1.18
N PRO A 250 14.65 -4.15 -2.48
CA PRO A 250 14.39 -2.87 -3.13
C PRO A 250 12.94 -2.36 -3.01
N ARG A 251 12.04 -3.06 -2.30
CA ARG A 251 10.66 -2.61 -2.10
C ARG A 251 10.64 -1.38 -1.18
N ARG A 252 9.90 -0.35 -1.56
CA ARG A 252 9.84 0.93 -0.84
C ARG A 252 8.43 1.36 -0.49
N ASP A 253 7.46 1.04 -1.33
CA ASP A 253 6.09 1.51 -1.15
C ASP A 253 5.43 0.81 0.02
N ALA A 254 4.81 1.63 0.87
CA ALA A 254 4.22 1.19 2.12
C ALA A 254 2.75 1.56 2.10
N ARG A 255 1.90 0.56 2.35
CA ARG A 255 0.49 0.75 2.60
C ARG A 255 0.16 0.28 4.00
N GLY A 256 -0.65 1.07 4.70
CA GLY A 256 -1.18 0.69 6.01
C GLY A 256 -2.47 -0.09 5.83
N ILE A 257 -2.56 -1.25 6.45
CA ILE A 257 -3.79 -2.05 6.47
C ILE A 257 -4.40 -1.99 7.85
N VAL A 258 -5.71 -1.74 7.92
CA VAL A 258 -6.50 -1.77 9.15
C VAL A 258 -7.67 -2.71 8.94
N ILE A 259 -7.80 -3.70 9.83
CA ILE A 259 -8.93 -4.63 9.88
C ILE A 259 -9.90 -4.17 10.96
N LYS A 260 -11.17 -4.07 10.61
CA LYS A 260 -12.24 -3.64 11.50
C LYS A 260 -13.36 -4.64 11.61
N TYR A 261 -13.84 -4.82 12.83
CA TYR A 261 -15.09 -5.52 13.14
C TYR A 261 -15.96 -4.62 13.99
N ASN A 262 -17.20 -4.36 13.56
CA ASN A 262 -18.11 -3.42 14.24
C ASN A 262 -17.47 -2.05 14.57
N ASP A 263 -16.74 -1.47 13.60
CA ASP A 263 -15.97 -0.22 13.70
C ASP A 263 -14.77 -0.21 14.68
N GLU A 264 -14.54 -1.29 15.43
CA GLU A 264 -13.36 -1.49 16.26
C GLU A 264 -12.17 -1.98 15.40
N ILE A 265 -10.97 -1.47 15.67
CA ILE A 265 -9.74 -1.95 15.02
C ILE A 265 -9.29 -3.22 15.72
N ILE A 266 -9.34 -4.35 15.00
CA ILE A 266 -8.96 -5.67 15.52
C ILE A 266 -7.61 -6.16 14.99
N GLY A 267 -7.07 -5.50 13.95
CA GLY A 267 -5.79 -5.85 13.34
C GLY A 267 -5.23 -4.69 12.53
N ALA A 268 -3.90 -4.59 12.46
CA ALA A 268 -3.23 -3.64 11.59
C ALA A 268 -1.80 -4.08 11.29
N TYR A 269 -1.35 -3.81 10.05
CA TYR A 269 -0.01 -4.16 9.57
C TYR A 269 0.39 -3.29 8.38
N ILE A 270 1.65 -3.39 7.96
CA ILE A 270 2.17 -2.74 6.75
C ILE A 270 2.20 -3.77 5.62
N ASP A 271 1.80 -3.35 4.42
CA ASP A 271 1.95 -4.10 3.18
C ASP A 271 2.86 -3.37 2.19
N ALA A 272 3.50 -4.11 1.27
CA ALA A 272 4.50 -3.61 0.34
C ALA A 272 3.98 -3.18 -1.05
N GLY A 273 2.67 -3.11 -1.23
CA GLY A 273 2.02 -2.86 -2.53
C GLY A 273 1.31 -4.09 -3.08
N ARG A 274 0.48 -3.86 -4.12
CA ARG A 274 -0.37 -4.89 -4.73
C ARG A 274 0.44 -6.06 -5.30
N HIS A 275 1.62 -5.79 -5.85
CA HIS A 275 2.43 -6.76 -6.57
C HIS A 275 3.51 -7.43 -5.72
N ASP A 276 3.75 -6.91 -4.52
CA ASP A 276 4.97 -7.16 -3.75
C ASP A 276 4.72 -7.72 -2.33
N SER A 277 3.43 -7.94 -1.97
CA SER A 277 2.84 -8.53 -0.73
C SER A 277 3.76 -9.00 0.41
N PHE A 278 3.25 -8.92 1.66
CA PHE A 278 3.97 -9.13 2.93
C PHE A 278 5.09 -8.11 3.18
N ALA A 279 4.95 -7.35 4.29
CA ALA A 279 5.98 -6.43 4.71
C ALA A 279 6.40 -6.60 6.17
N CYS A 280 5.80 -5.82 7.08
CA CYS A 280 6.24 -5.74 8.45
C CYS A 280 5.11 -5.26 9.37
N SER A 281 5.31 -5.39 10.67
CA SER A 281 4.45 -4.75 11.67
C SER A 281 4.60 -3.22 11.61
N LEU A 282 3.69 -2.49 12.25
CA LEU A 282 3.76 -1.02 12.31
C LEU A 282 5.04 -0.55 13.01
N ASP A 283 5.56 -1.28 14.00
CA ASP A 283 6.85 -1.00 14.64
C ASP A 283 8.08 -1.50 13.83
N ARG A 284 7.90 -1.75 12.52
CA ARG A 284 8.95 -2.06 11.54
C ARG A 284 9.71 -3.37 11.82
N LYS A 285 9.05 -4.37 12.40
CA LYS A 285 9.64 -5.69 12.62
C LYS A 285 9.23 -6.68 11.54
N SER A 286 10.18 -7.53 11.14
CA SER A 286 9.91 -8.65 10.24
C SER A 286 9.24 -9.79 10.99
N LEU A 287 8.65 -10.75 10.24
CA LEU A 287 8.13 -12.00 10.81
C LEU A 287 9.17 -12.71 11.68
N LYS A 288 10.43 -12.74 11.24
CA LYS A 288 11.52 -13.38 11.96
C LYS A 288 11.83 -12.67 13.27
N ASP A 289 11.80 -11.34 13.29
CA ASP A 289 12.03 -10.57 14.52
C ASP A 289 10.91 -10.78 15.55
N ILE A 290 9.68 -11.01 15.08
CA ILE A 290 8.50 -11.23 15.91
C ILE A 290 8.46 -12.66 16.47
N THR A 291 8.68 -13.65 15.61
CA THR A 291 8.45 -15.06 15.93
C THR A 291 9.73 -15.83 16.31
N GLY A 292 10.90 -15.27 15.98
CA GLY A 292 12.18 -15.96 16.08
C GLY A 292 12.40 -17.07 15.05
N LYS A 293 11.47 -17.26 14.11
CA LYS A 293 11.49 -18.35 13.12
C LYS A 293 11.77 -17.81 11.71
N GLU A 294 12.50 -18.59 10.93
CA GLU A 294 12.54 -18.43 9.47
C GLU A 294 11.19 -18.85 8.86
N TRP A 295 10.94 -18.43 7.62
CA TRP A 295 9.68 -18.69 6.91
C TRP A 295 9.27 -20.17 6.94
N ASP A 296 10.20 -21.07 6.64
CA ASP A 296 10.02 -22.52 6.60
C ASP A 296 9.71 -23.11 7.99
N GLY A 297 10.33 -22.58 9.04
CA GLY A 297 10.03 -22.98 10.41
C GLY A 297 8.68 -22.45 10.92
N TRP A 298 8.31 -21.24 10.51
CA TRP A 298 7.05 -20.61 10.89
C TRP A 298 5.85 -21.22 10.16
N ILE A 299 5.95 -21.40 8.84
CA ILE A 299 4.83 -21.90 8.01
C ILE A 299 4.41 -23.31 8.42
N ALA A 300 5.36 -24.14 8.92
CA ALA A 300 5.07 -25.48 9.41
C ALA A 300 4.01 -25.50 10.53
N ASP A 301 3.92 -24.45 11.36
CA ASP A 301 2.91 -24.35 12.40
C ASP A 301 1.50 -24.13 11.83
N TYR A 302 1.39 -23.73 10.56
CA TYR A 302 0.14 -23.38 9.90
C TYR A 302 -0.28 -24.40 8.82
N ILE A 303 0.51 -25.44 8.56
CA ILE A 303 0.10 -26.55 7.69
C ILE A 303 -0.83 -27.50 8.45
N ASP A 304 -1.85 -28.00 7.77
CA ASP A 304 -2.72 -29.08 8.20
C ASP A 304 -2.15 -30.44 7.75
N TYR A 305 -1.28 -31.03 8.57
CA TYR A 305 -0.65 -32.32 8.27
C TYR A 305 -1.61 -33.51 8.35
N GLU A 306 -2.82 -33.31 8.87
CA GLU A 306 -3.86 -34.34 8.92
C GLU A 306 -4.73 -34.34 7.65
N ASP A 307 -4.48 -33.42 6.71
CA ASP A 307 -5.18 -33.38 5.44
C ASP A 307 -4.85 -34.60 4.57
N GLU A 308 -5.87 -35.22 3.96
CA GLU A 308 -5.72 -36.45 3.18
C GLU A 308 -4.75 -36.28 2.00
N LEU A 309 -4.75 -35.10 1.35
CA LEU A 309 -3.87 -34.83 0.23
C LEU A 309 -2.43 -34.63 0.71
N GLU A 310 -2.22 -33.91 1.82
CA GLU A 310 -0.89 -33.76 2.43
C GLU A 310 -0.30 -35.12 2.84
N ILE A 311 -1.10 -35.98 3.47
CA ILE A 311 -0.70 -37.35 3.83
C ILE A 311 -0.37 -38.19 2.60
N LYS A 312 -1.12 -38.02 1.50
CA LYS A 312 -0.86 -38.73 0.23
C LYS A 312 0.45 -38.26 -0.40
N LEU A 313 0.65 -36.94 -0.51
CA LEU A 313 1.82 -36.33 -1.15
C LEU A 313 3.11 -36.61 -0.36
N SER A 314 3.04 -36.60 0.98
CA SER A 314 4.21 -36.86 1.83
C SER A 314 4.81 -38.27 1.72
N LYS A 315 4.08 -39.22 1.13
CA LYS A 315 4.54 -40.60 0.87
C LYS A 315 5.14 -40.79 -0.52
N MET A 316 5.12 -39.76 -1.36
CA MET A 316 5.65 -39.80 -2.72
C MET A 316 7.10 -39.34 -2.77
N GLU A 317 7.87 -39.92 -3.69
CA GLU A 317 9.17 -39.37 -4.05
C GLU A 317 9.00 -38.05 -4.83
N PRO A 318 9.98 -37.13 -4.77
CA PRO A 318 9.91 -35.85 -5.46
C PRO A 318 9.53 -35.93 -6.94
N GLU A 319 10.05 -36.93 -7.68
CA GLU A 319 9.77 -37.12 -9.09
C GLU A 319 8.31 -37.50 -9.35
N ASP A 320 7.68 -38.21 -8.42
CA ASP A 320 6.28 -38.58 -8.51
C ASP A 320 5.37 -37.40 -8.20
N ILE A 321 5.74 -36.53 -7.25
CA ILE A 321 5.04 -35.27 -6.99
C ILE A 321 5.02 -34.40 -8.25
N ILE A 322 6.17 -34.23 -8.91
CA ILE A 322 6.27 -33.45 -10.16
C ILE A 322 5.41 -34.08 -11.26
N ARG A 323 5.41 -35.41 -11.39
CA ARG A 323 4.57 -36.11 -12.37
C ARG A 323 3.08 -35.90 -12.08
N GLU A 324 2.65 -35.97 -10.83
CA GLU A 324 1.25 -35.73 -10.45
C GLU A 324 0.82 -34.28 -10.73
N TYR A 325 1.69 -33.30 -10.46
CA TYR A 325 1.45 -31.90 -10.80
C TYR A 325 1.18 -31.69 -12.31
N PHE A 326 2.04 -32.23 -13.18
CA PHE A 326 1.83 -32.10 -14.63
C PHE A 326 0.57 -32.82 -15.11
N LYS A 327 0.25 -34.01 -14.56
CA LYS A 327 -1.02 -34.68 -14.84
C LYS A 327 -2.22 -33.85 -14.37
N ALA A 328 -2.11 -33.13 -13.25
CA ALA A 328 -3.15 -32.27 -12.74
C ALA A 328 -3.37 -31.06 -13.66
N LEU A 329 -2.28 -30.43 -14.13
CA LEU A 329 -2.34 -29.37 -15.13
C LEU A 329 -3.05 -29.81 -16.41
N ASP A 330 -2.67 -30.96 -16.98
CA ASP A 330 -3.31 -31.50 -18.19
C ASP A 330 -4.82 -31.74 -17.99
N LYS A 331 -5.20 -32.16 -16.78
CA LYS A 331 -6.59 -32.42 -16.40
C LYS A 331 -7.34 -31.20 -15.89
N HIS A 332 -6.68 -30.04 -15.77
CA HIS A 332 -7.23 -28.83 -15.15
C HIS A 332 -7.72 -29.06 -13.71
N ASP A 333 -7.07 -29.97 -12.96
CA ASP A 333 -7.40 -30.28 -11.57
C ASP A 333 -6.74 -29.27 -10.62
N ILE A 334 -7.43 -28.14 -10.41
CA ILE A 334 -6.94 -27.00 -9.60
C ILE A 334 -6.59 -27.33 -8.15
N LYS A 335 -7.00 -28.49 -7.62
CA LYS A 335 -6.65 -28.90 -6.25
C LYS A 335 -5.32 -29.64 -6.18
N MET A 336 -4.86 -30.19 -7.30
CA MET A 336 -3.62 -30.95 -7.41
C MET A 336 -2.51 -30.14 -8.12
N VAL A 337 -2.83 -28.92 -8.55
CA VAL A 337 -1.93 -27.92 -9.14
C VAL A 337 -1.39 -26.99 -8.05
#